data_AF-A0A439UQH4-F1
#
_entry.id   AF-A0A439UQH4-F1
#
_cell.length_a   1.000
_cell.length_b   1.000
_cell.length_c   1.000
_cell.angle_alpha   90.00
_cell.angle_beta   90.00
_cell.angle_gamma   90.00
#
_symmetry.space_group_name_H-M   'P 1'
#
loop_
_entity.id
_entity.type
_entity.pdbx_description
1 polymer ?
#
loop_
_entity_poly.entity_id
_entity_poly.type
_entity_poly.pdbx_seq_one_letter_code
_entity_poly.pdbx_strand_id
1 'polypeptide(L)'
;MAENKNQHFVPRVHLSPFSVCAEGKAIHLFNLDRNQSFFDAPVKNQCSRDYFYGQDPRLETAIQTVEGHYGDCVSSLLKPRAVIKDLHATILRRFAYLQHVRTEAAARRSAEFAFAATSVKGADFEQPSFKEAVKSAVISAMHHYAKTMSVVDDLKVRVVRNLTSVPFLTSDDPAALANRWHQQHRHAQHRSFGISSAGALLFLPLSPTLLAVLLDGDVYQAEHVGG
;
A
#
# COMPACT_ATOMS: atom_id res chain seq x y z
N MET A 1 -18.87 15.53 -14.15
CA MET A 1 -18.04 16.37 -13.25
C MET A 1 -17.27 15.41 -12.36
N ALA A 2 -15.97 15.61 -12.11
CA ALA A 2 -15.26 14.70 -11.20
C ALA A 2 -15.76 14.95 -9.76
N GLU A 3 -16.57 14.03 -9.23
CA GLU A 3 -17.31 14.21 -7.98
C GLU A 3 -16.44 14.17 -6.71
N ASN A 4 -15.21 13.66 -6.77
CA ASN A 4 -14.32 13.56 -5.61
C ASN A 4 -13.05 14.41 -5.76
N LYS A 5 -13.07 15.61 -5.16
CA LYS A 5 -11.88 16.46 -5.05
C LYS A 5 -10.79 15.83 -4.18
N ASN A 6 -11.15 15.23 -3.04
CA ASN A 6 -10.20 14.69 -2.07
C ASN A 6 -9.96 13.19 -2.30
N GLN A 7 -8.84 12.84 -2.93
CA GLN A 7 -8.50 11.47 -3.30
C GLN A 7 -7.44 10.88 -2.36
N HIS A 8 -7.71 9.66 -1.89
CA HIS A 8 -6.89 8.96 -0.91
C HIS A 8 -5.88 8.06 -1.62
N PHE A 9 -4.60 8.18 -1.25
CA PHE A 9 -3.57 7.27 -1.75
C PHE A 9 -3.48 6.00 -0.90
N VAL A 10 -3.62 6.13 0.43
CA VAL A 10 -4.02 5.05 1.33
C VAL A 10 -5.50 5.20 1.66
N PRO A 11 -6.36 4.23 1.33
CA PRO A 11 -7.79 4.43 1.39
C PRO A 11 -8.33 4.38 2.82
N ARG A 12 -9.41 5.13 3.06
CA ARG A 12 -10.05 5.18 4.39
C ARG A 12 -10.49 3.81 4.89
N VAL A 13 -10.90 2.92 4.00
CA VAL A 13 -11.28 1.54 4.35
C VAL A 13 -10.13 0.77 4.98
N HIS A 14 -8.88 1.08 4.62
CA HIS A 14 -7.68 0.54 5.25
C HIS A 14 -7.38 1.19 6.60
N LEU A 15 -7.63 2.50 6.74
CA LEU A 15 -7.42 3.22 8.00
C LEU A 15 -8.51 2.92 9.05
N SER A 16 -9.69 2.51 8.62
CA SER A 16 -10.86 2.33 9.49
C SER A 16 -10.61 1.34 10.65
N PRO A 17 -10.02 0.15 10.44
CA PRO A 17 -9.70 -0.76 11.54
C PRO A 17 -8.67 -0.23 12.56
N PHE A 18 -7.90 0.81 12.20
CA PHE A 18 -6.92 1.46 13.09
C PHE A 18 -7.48 2.70 13.79
N SER A 19 -8.70 3.11 13.44
CA SER A 19 -9.35 4.25 14.06
C SER A 19 -9.78 3.96 15.49
N VAL A 20 -9.99 5.02 16.26
CA VAL A 20 -10.53 4.95 17.63
C VAL A 20 -11.84 4.16 17.59
N CYS A 21 -11.89 3.10 18.40
CA CYS A 21 -13.00 2.14 18.46
C CYS A 21 -13.37 1.47 17.11
N ALA A 22 -12.48 1.52 16.11
CA ALA A 22 -12.70 1.04 14.75
C ALA A 22 -13.92 1.66 14.02
N GLU A 23 -14.29 2.90 14.36
CA GLU A 23 -15.46 3.59 13.79
C GLU A 23 -15.21 4.32 12.46
N GLY A 24 -13.95 4.40 12.01
CA GLY A 24 -13.52 5.08 10.78
C GLY A 24 -13.50 6.61 10.87
N LYS A 25 -13.63 7.19 12.07
CA LYS A 25 -13.75 8.65 12.26
C LYS A 25 -12.40 9.33 12.53
N ALA A 26 -11.64 8.82 13.48
CA ALA A 26 -10.43 9.46 13.99
C ALA A 26 -9.34 8.43 14.28
N ILE A 27 -8.07 8.79 14.09
CA ILE A 27 -6.89 7.95 14.37
C ILE A 27 -5.92 8.67 15.29
N HIS A 28 -5.15 7.91 16.07
CA HIS A 28 -3.94 8.44 16.69
C HIS A 28 -2.82 8.43 15.66
N LEU A 29 -2.22 9.59 15.42
CA LEU A 29 -1.22 9.79 14.38
C LEU A 29 0.06 10.31 15.01
N PHE A 30 1.18 9.67 14.66
CA PHE A 30 2.50 10.20 14.94
C PHE A 30 3.12 10.69 13.63
N ASN A 31 3.43 11.98 13.56
CA ASN A 31 4.11 12.57 12.42
C ASN A 31 5.62 12.48 12.63
N LEU A 32 6.30 11.66 11.82
CA LEU A 32 7.74 11.42 11.92
C LEU A 32 8.55 12.70 11.66
N ASP A 33 8.23 13.44 10.60
CA ASP A 33 8.98 14.65 10.21
C ASP A 33 8.92 15.75 11.27
N ARG A 34 7.76 15.90 11.91
CA ARG A 34 7.53 16.90 12.96
C ARG A 34 7.85 16.40 14.35
N ASN A 35 8.12 15.10 14.51
CA ASN A 35 8.27 14.42 15.80
C ASN A 35 7.11 14.76 16.77
N GLN A 36 5.86 14.71 16.27
CA GLN A 36 4.67 15.17 16.97
C GLN A 36 3.55 14.12 16.98
N SER A 37 2.91 13.98 18.15
CA SER A 37 1.74 13.12 18.34
C SER A 37 0.45 13.94 18.23
N PHE A 38 -0.50 13.42 17.46
CA PHE A 38 -1.85 13.96 17.32
C PHE A 38 -2.84 12.87 17.71
N PHE A 39 -3.64 13.14 18.74
CA PHE A 39 -4.73 12.26 19.13
C PHE A 39 -6.01 12.66 18.39
N ASP A 40 -6.83 11.67 18.05
CA ASP A 40 -8.13 11.84 17.40
C ASP A 40 -8.10 12.66 16.09
N ALA A 41 -7.03 12.49 15.30
CA ALA A 41 -6.89 13.13 14.01
C ALA A 41 -7.97 12.61 13.03
N PRO A 42 -8.77 13.47 12.37
CA PRO A 42 -9.84 13.02 11.50
C PRO A 42 -9.31 12.21 10.31
N VAL A 43 -9.81 10.98 10.12
CA VAL A 43 -9.42 10.06 9.03
C VAL A 43 -9.70 10.68 7.66
N LYS A 44 -10.73 11.53 7.56
CA LYS A 44 -11.19 12.16 6.31
C LYS A 44 -10.07 12.82 5.50
N ASN A 45 -9.09 13.39 6.20
CA ASN A 45 -8.02 14.23 5.65
C ASN A 45 -6.63 13.58 5.76
N GLN A 46 -6.55 12.30 6.15
CA GLN A 46 -5.28 11.57 6.22
C GLN A 46 -5.02 10.84 4.92
N CYS A 47 -3.75 10.70 4.55
CA CYS A 47 -3.30 9.99 3.36
C CYS A 47 -4.04 10.38 2.06
N SER A 48 -4.33 11.67 1.89
CA SER A 48 -5.13 12.17 0.79
C SER A 48 -4.64 13.51 0.22
N ARG A 49 -4.94 13.74 -1.05
CA ARG A 49 -4.60 14.97 -1.79
C ARG A 49 -5.71 15.35 -2.77
N ASP A 50 -5.77 16.64 -3.08
CA ASP A 50 -6.67 17.14 -4.10
C ASP A 50 -6.31 16.58 -5.49
N TYR A 51 -7.22 15.83 -6.10
CA TYR A 51 -7.07 15.22 -7.43
C TYR A 51 -5.77 14.41 -7.61
N PHE A 52 -5.39 13.62 -6.60
CA PHE A 52 -4.17 12.83 -6.53
C PHE A 52 -3.85 12.04 -7.81
N TYR A 53 -4.83 11.40 -8.43
CA TYR A 53 -4.70 10.66 -9.69
C TYR A 53 -5.52 11.27 -10.83
N GLY A 54 -6.01 12.50 -10.66
CA GLY A 54 -6.80 13.22 -11.65
C GLY A 54 -8.30 13.01 -11.54
N GLN A 55 -8.97 13.22 -12.66
CA GLN A 55 -10.42 13.43 -12.72
C GLN A 55 -11.13 12.41 -13.60
N ASP A 56 -10.41 11.35 -14.01
CA ASP A 56 -10.98 10.28 -14.82
C ASP A 56 -11.96 9.45 -13.99
N PRO A 57 -13.27 9.47 -14.30
CA PRO A 57 -14.27 8.71 -13.57
C PRO A 57 -14.02 7.20 -13.65
N ARG A 58 -13.44 6.69 -14.74
CA ARG A 58 -13.17 5.25 -14.90
C ARG A 58 -12.12 4.77 -13.90
N LEU A 59 -11.08 5.58 -13.70
CA LEU A 59 -10.02 5.28 -12.73
C LEU A 59 -10.55 5.32 -11.30
N GLU A 60 -11.36 6.33 -10.98
CA GLU A 60 -12.04 6.44 -9.68
C GLU A 60 -12.92 5.20 -9.40
N THR A 61 -13.79 4.81 -10.35
CA THR A 61 -14.64 3.62 -10.19
C THR A 61 -13.83 2.33 -10.04
N ALA A 62 -12.76 2.16 -10.82
CA ALA A 62 -11.89 0.99 -10.71
C ALA A 62 -11.21 0.91 -9.34
N ILE A 63 -10.72 2.05 -8.83
CA ILE A 63 -10.11 2.14 -7.50
C ILE A 63 -11.13 1.81 -6.41
N GLN A 64 -12.31 2.43 -6.45
CA GLN A 64 -13.38 2.17 -5.47
C GLN A 64 -13.80 0.70 -5.45
N THR A 65 -13.82 0.03 -6.60
CA THR A 65 -14.14 -1.40 -6.69
C THR A 65 -13.11 -2.26 -5.97
N VAL A 66 -11.81 -2.03 -6.20
CA VAL A 66 -10.73 -2.76 -5.52
C VAL A 66 -10.76 -2.49 -4.01
N GLU A 67 -10.98 -1.25 -3.61
CA GLU A 67 -11.05 -0.84 -2.20
C GLU A 67 -12.27 -1.42 -1.49
N GLY A 68 -13.42 -1.51 -2.15
CA GLY A 68 -14.62 -2.16 -1.63
C GLY A 68 -14.39 -3.64 -1.34
N HIS A 69 -13.87 -4.40 -2.31
CA HIS A 69 -13.53 -5.82 -2.12
C HIS A 69 -12.52 -6.04 -1.00
N TYR A 70 -11.52 -5.15 -0.89
CA TYR A 70 -10.58 -5.18 0.23
C TYR A 70 -11.27 -4.94 1.58
N GLY A 71 -12.16 -3.95 1.67
CA GLY A 71 -12.92 -3.66 2.88
C GLY A 71 -13.76 -4.83 3.36
N ASP A 72 -14.47 -5.49 2.45
CA ASP A 72 -15.27 -6.69 2.76
C ASP A 72 -14.37 -7.84 3.22
N CYS A 73 -13.23 -8.03 2.55
CA CYS A 73 -12.24 -9.04 2.91
C CYS A 73 -11.70 -8.82 4.34
N VAL A 74 -11.28 -7.61 4.68
CA VAL A 74 -10.77 -7.29 6.03
C VAL A 74 -11.86 -7.44 7.08
N SER A 75 -13.06 -6.93 6.80
CA SER A 75 -14.21 -7.08 7.71
C SER A 75 -14.56 -8.53 7.98
N SER A 76 -14.39 -9.41 6.99
CA SER A 76 -14.57 -10.86 7.15
C SER A 76 -13.47 -11.49 8.01
N LEU A 77 -12.21 -11.12 7.78
CA LEU A 77 -11.04 -11.67 8.50
C LEU A 77 -10.96 -11.20 9.96
N LEU A 78 -11.51 -10.03 10.27
CA LEU A 78 -11.59 -9.49 11.64
C LEU A 78 -12.50 -10.31 12.55
N LYS A 79 -13.42 -11.10 12.00
CA LYS A 79 -14.30 -11.95 12.81
C LYS A 79 -13.48 -12.99 13.59
N PRO A 80 -13.88 -13.32 14.83
CA PRO A 80 -13.23 -14.38 15.59
C PRO A 80 -13.19 -15.69 14.80
N ARG A 81 -12.06 -16.40 14.85
CA ARG A 81 -11.84 -17.69 14.15
C ARG A 81 -12.03 -17.63 12.62
N ALA A 82 -12.03 -16.44 12.02
CA ALA A 82 -12.08 -16.34 10.56
C ALA A 82 -10.84 -17.00 9.94
N VAL A 83 -11.09 -17.81 8.91
CA VAL A 83 -10.08 -18.52 8.13
C VAL A 83 -9.92 -17.83 6.78
N ILE A 84 -8.67 -17.73 6.31
CA ILE A 84 -8.38 -17.21 4.97
C ILE A 84 -8.90 -18.19 3.91
N LYS A 85 -9.57 -17.65 2.89
CA LYS A 85 -10.05 -18.38 1.72
C LYS A 85 -9.26 -17.91 0.50
N ASP A 86 -9.30 -18.67 -0.60
CA ASP A 86 -8.57 -18.30 -1.83
C ASP A 86 -8.96 -16.91 -2.35
N LEU A 87 -10.26 -16.55 -2.27
CA LEU A 87 -10.72 -15.21 -2.62
C LEU A 87 -10.09 -14.13 -1.73
N HIS A 88 -9.99 -14.37 -0.42
CA HIS A 88 -9.32 -13.44 0.49
C HIS A 88 -7.84 -13.29 0.11
N ALA A 89 -7.15 -14.40 -0.17
CA ALA A 89 -5.75 -14.38 -0.57
C ALA A 89 -5.54 -13.55 -1.85
N THR A 90 -6.38 -13.74 -2.87
CA THR A 90 -6.32 -12.96 -4.12
C THR A 90 -6.58 -11.47 -3.87
N ILE A 91 -7.60 -11.12 -3.08
CA ILE A 91 -7.90 -9.72 -2.74
C ILE A 91 -6.72 -9.08 -2.00
N LEU A 92 -6.17 -9.75 -0.98
CA LEU A 92 -5.04 -9.24 -0.20
C LEU A 92 -3.78 -9.07 -1.06
N ARG A 93 -3.48 -10.02 -1.96
CA ARG A 93 -2.38 -9.91 -2.92
C ARG A 93 -2.48 -8.67 -3.78
N ARG A 94 -3.61 -8.53 -4.45
CA ARG A 94 -3.90 -7.44 -5.38
C ARG A 94 -3.88 -6.10 -4.67
N PHE A 95 -4.53 -6.00 -3.52
CA PHE A 95 -4.56 -4.77 -2.75
C PHE A 95 -3.18 -4.38 -2.20
N ALA A 96 -2.42 -5.33 -1.63
CA ALA A 96 -1.10 -5.04 -1.11
C ALA A 96 -0.14 -4.59 -2.24
N TYR A 97 -0.20 -5.23 -3.41
CA TYR A 97 0.58 -4.79 -4.57
C TYR A 97 0.15 -3.40 -5.06
N LEU A 98 -1.17 -3.13 -5.12
CA LEU A 98 -1.70 -1.82 -5.47
C LEU A 98 -1.17 -0.74 -4.51
N GLN A 99 -1.25 -0.97 -3.19
CA GLN A 99 -0.73 -0.03 -2.21
C GLN A 99 0.78 0.19 -2.42
N HIS A 100 1.56 -0.88 -2.59
CA HIS A 100 3.01 -0.78 -2.80
C HIS A 100 3.40 0.11 -4.00
N VAL A 101 2.65 0.05 -5.11
CA VAL A 101 2.94 0.87 -6.29
C VAL A 101 2.27 2.25 -6.28
N ARG A 102 1.24 2.47 -5.46
CA ARG A 102 0.38 3.68 -5.48
C ARG A 102 0.64 4.67 -4.33
N THR A 103 1.75 4.59 -3.60
CA THR A 103 1.99 5.50 -2.46
C THR A 103 2.45 6.89 -2.87
N GLU A 104 2.16 7.91 -2.04
CA GLU A 104 2.68 9.27 -2.24
C GLU A 104 4.22 9.24 -2.33
N ALA A 105 4.87 8.41 -1.51
CA ALA A 105 6.32 8.22 -1.54
C ALA A 105 6.81 7.64 -2.88
N ALA A 106 6.14 6.62 -3.44
CA ALA A 106 6.50 6.04 -4.74
C ALA A 106 6.31 7.05 -5.89
N ALA A 107 5.21 7.80 -5.86
CA ALA A 107 4.93 8.84 -6.86
C ALA A 107 5.92 10.00 -6.77
N ARG A 108 6.29 10.44 -5.56
CA ARG A 108 7.31 11.47 -5.33
C ARG A 108 8.68 11.05 -5.84
N ARG A 109 9.15 9.84 -5.50
CA ARG A 109 10.44 9.32 -6.01
C ARG A 109 10.50 9.31 -7.55
N SER A 110 9.40 8.90 -8.18
CA SER A 110 9.29 8.89 -9.65
C SER A 110 9.27 10.31 -10.23
N ALA A 111 8.56 11.24 -9.58
CA ALA A 111 8.50 12.63 -9.98
C ALA A 111 9.85 13.35 -9.81
N GLU A 112 10.57 13.09 -8.73
CA GLU A 112 11.92 13.62 -8.48
C GLU A 112 12.89 13.18 -9.59
N PHE A 113 12.87 11.89 -9.95
CA PHE A 113 13.68 11.37 -11.05
C PHE A 113 13.35 12.05 -12.39
N ALA A 114 12.05 12.12 -12.73
CA ALA A 114 11.61 12.76 -13.97
C ALA A 114 12.01 14.24 -14.02
N PHE A 115 11.79 14.96 -12.91
CA PHE A 115 12.12 16.37 -12.80
C PHE A 115 13.64 16.61 -12.92
N ALA A 116 14.46 15.79 -12.25
CA ALA A 116 15.92 15.83 -12.35
C ALA A 116 16.42 15.57 -13.79
N ALA A 117 15.79 14.64 -14.50
CA ALA A 117 16.14 14.33 -15.89
C ALA A 117 15.79 15.47 -16.86
N THR A 118 14.73 16.23 -16.60
CA THR A 118 14.29 17.37 -17.43
C THR A 118 14.91 18.72 -17.05
N SER A 119 15.62 18.80 -15.92
CA SER A 119 16.22 20.05 -15.42
C SER A 119 17.66 20.30 -15.89
N VAL A 120 18.10 19.58 -16.93
CA VAL A 120 19.40 19.83 -17.59
C VAL A 120 19.36 21.17 -18.32
N LYS A 121 20.28 22.08 -17.96
CA LYS A 121 20.43 23.38 -18.63
C LYS A 121 20.73 23.20 -20.12
N GLY A 122 19.94 23.84 -20.98
CA GLY A 122 20.15 23.87 -22.43
C GLY A 122 19.25 22.94 -23.24
N ALA A 123 18.30 22.26 -22.59
CA ALA A 123 17.28 21.48 -23.30
C ALA A 123 15.93 22.21 -23.30
N ASP A 124 15.33 22.39 -24.48
CA ASP A 124 14.01 23.01 -24.70
C ASP A 124 12.85 22.05 -24.33
N PHE A 125 12.93 21.43 -23.15
CA PHE A 125 11.82 20.63 -22.63
C PHE A 125 10.89 21.53 -21.82
N GLU A 126 9.59 21.51 -22.14
CA GLU A 126 8.57 22.02 -21.22
C GLU A 126 8.69 21.26 -19.90
N GLN A 127 9.11 21.95 -18.84
CA GLN A 127 9.25 21.35 -17.53
C GLN A 127 7.87 21.31 -16.85
N PRO A 128 7.29 20.12 -16.60
CA PRO A 128 6.07 20.03 -15.83
C PRO A 128 6.33 20.50 -14.40
N SER A 129 5.33 21.09 -13.76
CA SER A 129 5.40 21.37 -12.33
C SER A 129 5.57 20.05 -11.54
N PHE A 130 6.18 20.11 -10.36
CA PHE A 130 6.34 18.92 -9.51
C PHE A 130 5.00 18.22 -9.22
N LYS A 131 3.92 19.00 -9.07
CA LYS A 131 2.56 18.49 -8.87
C LYS A 131 2.07 17.68 -10.07
N GLU A 132 2.32 18.15 -11.28
CA GLU A 132 1.96 17.45 -12.52
C GLU A 132 2.81 16.19 -12.70
N ALA A 133 4.10 16.25 -12.38
CA ALA A 133 4.98 15.09 -12.41
C ALA A 133 4.50 13.99 -11.44
N VAL A 134 4.12 14.34 -10.20
CA VAL A 134 3.53 13.40 -9.24
C VAL A 134 2.24 12.79 -9.79
N LYS A 135 1.32 13.62 -10.33
CA LYS A 135 0.06 13.14 -10.90
C LYS A 135 0.29 12.15 -12.05
N SER A 136 1.22 12.47 -12.96
CA SER A 136 1.61 11.60 -14.07
C SER A 136 2.22 10.29 -13.58
N ALA A 137 3.07 10.35 -12.54
CA ALA A 137 3.65 9.17 -11.92
C ALA A 137 2.58 8.25 -11.30
N VAL A 138 1.58 8.80 -10.60
CA VAL A 138 0.47 8.02 -10.05
C VAL A 138 -0.33 7.34 -11.15
N ILE A 139 -0.71 8.08 -12.21
CA ILE A 139 -1.45 7.52 -13.35
C ILE A 139 -0.63 6.41 -14.02
N SER A 140 0.67 6.60 -14.18
CA SER A 140 1.58 5.59 -14.75
C SER A 140 1.66 4.34 -13.86
N ALA A 141 1.75 4.52 -12.54
CA ALA A 141 1.73 3.41 -11.59
C ALA A 141 0.42 2.62 -11.63
N MET A 142 -0.73 3.30 -11.79
CA MET A 142 -2.03 2.65 -11.92
C MET A 142 -2.14 1.83 -13.22
N HIS A 143 -1.66 2.37 -14.34
CA HIS A 143 -1.61 1.61 -15.60
C HIS A 143 -0.64 0.43 -15.51
N HIS A 144 0.49 0.61 -14.83
CA HIS A 144 1.44 -0.46 -14.58
C HIS A 144 0.76 -1.58 -13.79
N TYR A 145 0.16 -1.25 -12.65
CA TYR A 145 -0.62 -2.19 -11.83
C TYR A 145 -1.64 -2.97 -12.65
N ALA A 146 -2.45 -2.29 -13.47
CA ALA A 146 -3.47 -2.97 -14.28
C ALA A 146 -2.88 -4.04 -15.23
N LYS A 147 -1.64 -3.85 -15.70
CA LYS A 147 -0.93 -4.79 -16.58
C LYS A 147 -0.19 -5.90 -15.82
N THR A 148 0.26 -5.62 -14.59
CA THR A 148 1.18 -6.49 -13.85
C THR A 148 0.57 -7.08 -12.60
N MET A 149 -0.71 -6.82 -12.30
CA MET A 149 -1.32 -7.19 -11.04
C MET A 149 -1.18 -8.68 -10.71
N SER A 150 -1.09 -9.57 -11.72
CA SER A 150 -0.88 -11.02 -11.58
C SER A 150 0.50 -11.44 -11.09
N VAL A 151 1.48 -10.55 -11.06
CA VAL A 151 2.87 -10.86 -10.64
C VAL A 151 2.99 -11.36 -9.20
N VAL A 152 1.95 -11.14 -8.38
CA VAL A 152 1.91 -11.57 -6.98
C VAL A 152 1.06 -12.83 -6.77
N ASP A 153 0.50 -13.44 -7.81
CA ASP A 153 -0.44 -14.58 -7.68
C ASP A 153 0.16 -15.86 -7.11
N ASP A 154 1.45 -16.05 -7.31
CA ASP A 154 2.24 -17.15 -6.79
C ASP A 154 2.56 -16.99 -5.29
N LEU A 155 2.59 -15.75 -4.78
CA LEU A 155 2.86 -15.49 -3.36
C LEU A 155 1.80 -16.15 -2.47
N LYS A 156 2.27 -16.93 -1.51
CA LYS A 156 1.44 -17.54 -0.47
C LYS A 156 0.99 -16.46 0.51
N VAL A 157 -0.27 -16.48 0.90
CA VAL A 157 -0.82 -15.50 1.85
C VAL A 157 -1.04 -16.15 3.21
N ARG A 158 -0.51 -15.51 4.26
CA ARG A 158 -0.76 -15.85 5.66
C ARG A 158 -1.35 -14.65 6.38
N VAL A 159 -2.29 -14.89 7.28
CA VAL A 159 -2.82 -13.86 8.18
C VAL A 159 -2.32 -14.17 9.58
N VAL A 160 -1.53 -13.27 10.15
CA VAL A 160 -0.99 -13.36 11.49
C VAL A 160 -1.95 -12.66 12.44
N ARG A 161 -2.41 -13.38 13.47
CA ARG A 161 -3.16 -12.81 14.59
C ARG A 161 -2.19 -12.44 15.70
N ASN A 162 -2.17 -11.17 16.07
CA ASN A 162 -1.37 -10.68 17.17
C ASN A 162 -2.08 -10.96 18.50
N LEU A 163 -1.46 -11.81 19.32
CA LEU A 163 -1.91 -12.13 20.68
C LEU A 163 -1.11 -11.39 21.75
N THR A 164 -0.20 -10.49 21.34
CA THR A 164 0.61 -9.68 22.25
C THR A 164 -0.10 -8.37 22.61
N SER A 165 0.42 -7.66 23.61
CA SER A 165 -0.06 -6.34 24.02
C SER A 165 0.40 -5.19 23.11
N VAL A 166 1.34 -5.44 22.20
CA VAL A 166 1.90 -4.41 21.31
C VAL A 166 1.16 -4.47 19.98
N PRO A 167 0.34 -3.47 19.61
CA PRO A 167 -0.46 -3.52 18.38
C PRO A 167 0.41 -3.36 17.13
N PHE A 168 -0.09 -3.86 16.00
CA PHE A 168 0.42 -3.44 14.70
C PHE A 168 0.05 -1.98 14.44
N LEU A 169 0.94 -1.28 13.73
CA LEU A 169 0.73 0.08 13.26
C LEU A 169 0.62 0.07 11.73
N THR A 170 -0.08 1.06 11.18
CA THR A 170 -0.07 1.35 9.74
C THR A 170 0.55 2.72 9.48
N SER A 171 0.76 3.07 8.22
CA SER A 171 1.41 4.30 7.78
C SER A 171 0.78 4.83 6.49
N ASP A 172 1.33 5.91 5.98
CA ASP A 172 1.05 6.47 4.66
C ASP A 172 1.69 5.66 3.51
N ASP A 173 2.45 4.60 3.84
CA ASP A 173 2.96 3.56 2.94
C ASP A 173 2.78 2.15 3.55
N PRO A 174 1.54 1.61 3.55
CA PRO A 174 1.17 0.48 4.40
C PRO A 174 1.66 -0.88 3.89
N ALA A 175 2.08 -0.98 2.63
CA ALA A 175 2.50 -2.23 2.00
C ALA A 175 4.03 -2.28 1.88
N ALA A 176 4.67 -2.77 2.94
CA ALA A 176 6.12 -2.83 3.05
C ALA A 176 6.69 -4.06 2.33
N LEU A 177 7.50 -3.83 1.29
CA LEU A 177 8.24 -4.86 0.58
C LEU A 177 9.60 -5.08 1.26
N ALA A 178 9.89 -6.33 1.57
CA ALA A 178 11.17 -6.78 2.10
C ALA A 178 11.64 -8.04 1.37
N ASN A 179 12.92 -8.37 1.55
CA ASN A 179 13.48 -9.61 1.05
C ASN A 179 14.66 -10.02 1.93
N ARG A 180 14.36 -10.84 2.95
CA ARG A 180 15.35 -11.27 3.93
C ARG A 180 16.43 -12.15 3.29
N TRP A 181 16.05 -13.02 2.36
CA TRP A 181 16.97 -13.87 1.61
C TRP A 181 18.01 -13.02 0.86
N HIS A 182 17.55 -11.98 0.16
CA HIS A 182 18.39 -11.05 -0.57
C HIS A 182 19.33 -10.25 0.35
N GLN A 183 18.86 -9.86 1.54
CA GLN A 183 19.70 -9.17 2.54
C GLN A 183 20.80 -10.07 3.12
N GLN A 184 20.56 -11.38 3.21
CA GLN A 184 21.50 -12.34 3.80
C GLN A 184 22.46 -12.96 2.78
N HIS A 185 22.13 -12.93 1.48
CA HIS A 185 22.98 -13.46 0.42
C HIS A 185 24.06 -12.46 0.00
N ARG A 186 25.34 -12.81 0.21
CA ARG A 186 26.51 -11.97 -0.09
C ARG A 186 26.57 -11.43 -1.52
N HIS A 187 26.12 -12.22 -2.50
CA HIS A 187 26.09 -11.83 -3.92
C HIS A 187 24.87 -10.96 -4.29
N ALA A 188 23.83 -10.98 -3.46
CA ALA A 188 22.61 -10.22 -3.67
C ALA A 188 22.63 -8.90 -2.89
N GLN A 189 23.30 -8.82 -1.73
CA GLN A 189 23.26 -7.68 -0.80
C GLN A 189 23.50 -6.29 -1.41
N HIS A 190 24.23 -6.20 -2.53
CA HIS A 190 24.52 -4.94 -3.24
C HIS A 190 23.64 -4.67 -4.47
N ARG A 191 22.62 -5.49 -4.70
CA ARG A 191 21.66 -5.33 -5.80
C ARG A 191 20.33 -4.80 -5.29
N SER A 192 19.51 -4.27 -6.18
CA SER A 192 18.12 -3.95 -5.88
C SER A 192 17.27 -5.20 -6.11
N PHE A 193 16.19 -5.35 -5.32
CA PHE A 193 15.17 -6.36 -5.55
C PHE A 193 13.81 -5.69 -5.77
N GLY A 194 12.93 -6.41 -6.48
CA GLY A 194 11.56 -5.99 -6.75
C GLY A 194 10.56 -7.04 -6.31
N ILE A 195 9.27 -6.77 -6.56
CA ILE A 195 8.17 -7.66 -6.17
C ILE A 195 8.26 -9.05 -6.81
N SER A 196 8.85 -9.16 -8.00
CA SER A 196 9.04 -10.42 -8.73
C SER A 196 10.37 -11.12 -8.40
N SER A 197 11.14 -10.62 -7.43
CA SER A 197 12.40 -11.25 -7.04
C SER A 197 12.16 -12.43 -6.11
N ALA A 198 12.94 -13.50 -6.29
CA ALA A 198 12.94 -14.62 -5.36
C ALA A 198 13.18 -14.14 -3.93
N GLY A 199 12.38 -14.63 -2.98
CA GLY A 199 12.40 -14.23 -1.59
C GLY A 199 11.63 -12.94 -1.29
N ALA A 200 10.71 -12.52 -2.16
CA ALA A 200 9.81 -11.40 -1.88
C ALA A 200 8.94 -11.67 -0.64
N LEU A 201 8.85 -10.66 0.24
CA LEU A 201 7.98 -10.61 1.40
C LEU A 201 7.22 -9.29 1.38
N LEU A 202 5.89 -9.33 1.36
CA LEU A 202 5.06 -8.14 1.47
C LEU A 202 4.26 -8.19 2.76
N PHE A 203 4.36 -7.13 3.55
CA PHE A 203 3.66 -6.96 4.81
C PHE A 203 2.57 -5.90 4.66
N LEU A 204 1.35 -6.24 5.06
CA LEU A 204 0.22 -5.31 5.05
C LEU A 204 -0.56 -5.45 6.37
N PRO A 205 -0.38 -4.52 7.32
CA PRO A 205 -1.20 -4.44 8.52
C PRO A 205 -2.67 -4.26 8.14
N LEU A 206 -3.56 -5.14 8.60
CA LEU A 206 -5.00 -5.06 8.31
C LEU A 206 -5.76 -4.38 9.45
N SER A 207 -5.26 -4.51 10.67
CA SER A 207 -5.74 -3.86 11.89
C SER A 207 -4.64 -3.90 12.95
N PRO A 208 -4.85 -3.29 14.13
CA PRO A 208 -3.93 -3.43 15.27
C PRO A 208 -3.65 -4.89 15.68
N THR A 209 -4.51 -5.84 15.30
CA THR A 209 -4.43 -7.25 15.69
C THR A 209 -4.19 -8.21 14.54
N LEU A 210 -4.27 -7.75 13.28
CA LEU A 210 -4.12 -8.58 12.09
C LEU A 210 -3.06 -8.04 11.14
N LEU A 211 -2.21 -8.93 10.64
CA LEU A 211 -1.21 -8.64 9.61
C LEU A 211 -1.35 -9.66 8.49
N ALA A 212 -1.48 -9.18 7.24
CA ALA A 212 -1.30 -10.02 6.07
C ALA A 212 0.18 -10.09 5.72
N VAL A 213 0.67 -11.31 5.50
CA VAL A 213 2.03 -11.60 5.04
C VAL A 213 1.91 -12.37 3.73
N LEU A 214 2.40 -11.77 2.65
CA LEU A 214 2.56 -12.44 1.37
C LEU A 214 4.02 -12.87 1.27
N LEU A 215 4.25 -14.14 1.02
CA LEU A 215 5.59 -14.71 1.01
C LEU A 215 5.82 -15.56 -0.23
N ASP A 216 7.03 -15.43 -0.77
CA ASP A 216 7.54 -16.38 -1.75
C ASP A 216 7.59 -17.77 -1.11
N GLY A 217 6.73 -18.65 -1.65
CA GLY A 217 6.52 -19.98 -1.11
C GLY A 217 7.62 -20.99 -1.41
N ASP A 218 8.56 -20.64 -2.29
CA ASP A 218 9.73 -21.45 -2.64
C ASP A 218 10.93 -21.10 -1.74
N VAL A 219 10.95 -19.88 -1.19
CA VAL A 219 12.02 -19.41 -0.30
C VAL A 219 11.63 -19.49 1.17
N TYR A 220 10.39 -19.16 1.52
CA TYR A 220 9.94 -19.14 2.91
C TYR A 220 8.79 -20.12 3.16
N GLN A 221 8.79 -20.66 4.36
CA GLN A 221 7.67 -21.42 4.90
C GLN A 221 7.23 -20.80 6.22
N ALA A 222 5.92 -20.64 6.36
CA ALA A 222 5.27 -20.29 7.60
C ALA A 222 4.20 -21.34 7.87
N GLU A 223 4.44 -22.16 8.88
CA GLU A 223 3.51 -23.19 9.33
C GLU A 223 2.30 -22.55 10.02
N HIS A 224 1.15 -23.18 9.84
CA HIS A 224 -0.05 -22.79 10.58
C HIS A 224 0.02 -23.41 11.97
N VAL A 225 0.38 -22.60 12.96
CA VAL A 225 0.19 -22.97 14.37
C VAL A 225 -1.21 -22.52 14.75
N GLY A 226 -2.04 -23.47 15.20
CA GLY A 226 -3.48 -23.29 15.41
C GLY A 226 -3.86 -21.97 16.09
N GLY A 227 -4.88 -21.31 15.55
CA GLY A 227 -5.46 -20.06 16.07
C GLY A 227 -6.61 -20.26 17.04
#